data_AF-A0A9N9PPR8-F1
#
_entry.id   AF-A0A9N9PPR8-F1
#
_cell.length_a   1.000
_cell.length_b   1.000
_cell.length_c   1.000
_cell.angle_alpha   90.00
_cell.angle_beta   90.00
_cell.angle_gamma   90.00
#
_symmetry.space_group_name_H-M   'P 1'
#
loop_
_entity.id
_entity.type
_entity.pdbx_description
1 polymer ?
#
loop_
_entity_poly.entity_id
_entity_poly.type
_entity_poly.pdbx_seq_one_letter_code
_entity_poly.pdbx_strand_id
1 'polypeptide(L)'
;MAEVSQNYLREELTQVVIERIKSYEKVEYGGILLWSDFNDDFKDWDEERFKATKYRYVNQLRGLLHRRGVPIDKKIKLCTSLLNLLKSDPCSNYITEKVNEYNCGNEDGEELWEKYRKDFAAWNLKHFYKVGRQNKTTLVELRAVLRKRGV
;
A
#
# COMPACT_ATOMS: atom_id res chain seq x y z
N MET A 1 -6.16 -7.41 -38.57
CA MET A 1 -4.84 -7.22 -37.91
C MET A 1 -4.94 -6.51 -36.55
N ALA A 2 -5.87 -5.58 -36.33
CA ALA A 2 -6.02 -4.89 -35.03
C ALA A 2 -6.48 -5.81 -33.86
N GLU A 3 -7.41 -6.74 -34.09
CA GLU A 3 -7.90 -7.67 -33.04
C GLU A 3 -6.84 -8.63 -32.50
N VAL A 4 -5.92 -9.09 -33.35
CA VAL A 4 -4.83 -10.00 -32.95
C VAL A 4 -3.85 -9.27 -32.01
N SER A 5 -3.58 -7.99 -32.30
CA SER A 5 -2.73 -7.13 -31.47
C SER A 5 -3.37 -6.82 -30.11
N GLN A 6 -4.68 -6.53 -30.07
CA GLN A 6 -5.39 -6.28 -28.82
C GLN A 6 -5.52 -7.52 -27.93
N ASN A 7 -5.74 -8.70 -28.52
CA ASN A 7 -5.76 -9.95 -27.76
C ASN A 7 -4.40 -10.29 -27.18
N TYR A 8 -3.31 -10.05 -27.92
CA TYR A 8 -1.95 -10.26 -27.41
C TYR A 8 -1.66 -9.35 -26.21
N LEU A 9 -1.93 -8.04 -26.33
CA LEU A 9 -1.75 -7.08 -25.24
C LEU A 9 -2.57 -7.46 -23.99
N ARG A 10 -3.81 -7.94 -24.19
CA ARG A 10 -4.67 -8.40 -23.10
C ARG A 10 -4.11 -9.60 -22.35
N GLU A 11 -3.56 -10.58 -23.07
CA GLU A 11 -2.94 -11.75 -22.42
C GLU A 11 -1.68 -11.37 -21.66
N GLU A 12 -0.84 -10.50 -22.25
CA GLU A 12 0.39 -10.02 -21.61
C GLU A 12 0.11 -9.29 -20.29
N LEU A 13 -0.79 -8.30 -20.29
CA LEU A 13 -1.19 -7.57 -19.09
C LEU A 13 -1.83 -8.49 -18.05
N THR A 14 -2.60 -9.48 -18.50
CA THR A 14 -3.19 -10.48 -17.62
C THR A 14 -2.14 -11.33 -16.94
N GLN A 15 -1.11 -11.74 -17.66
CA GLN A 15 -0.03 -12.55 -17.12
C GLN A 15 0.75 -11.79 -16.04
N VAL A 16 1.01 -10.49 -16.25
CA VAL A 16 1.63 -9.63 -15.22
C VAL A 16 0.81 -9.64 -13.93
N VAL A 17 -0.52 -9.44 -14.01
CA VAL A 17 -1.39 -9.47 -12.83
C VAL A 17 -1.39 -10.84 -12.13
N ILE A 18 -1.42 -11.93 -12.89
CA ILE A 18 -1.37 -13.30 -12.34
C ILE A 18 -0.07 -13.51 -11.56
N GLU A 19 1.07 -13.09 -12.10
CA GLU A 19 2.38 -13.23 -11.46
C GLU A 19 2.46 -12.42 -10.16
N ARG A 20 1.91 -11.20 -10.14
CA ARG A 20 1.86 -10.38 -8.93
C ARG A 20 0.94 -10.96 -7.86
N ILE A 21 -0.23 -11.48 -8.24
CA ILE A 21 -1.10 -12.22 -7.31
C ILE A 21 -0.32 -13.37 -6.65
N LYS A 22 0.37 -14.21 -7.44
CA LYS A 22 1.17 -15.32 -6.91
C LYS A 22 2.29 -14.85 -5.98
N SER A 23 2.93 -13.72 -6.30
CA SER A 23 3.97 -13.13 -5.46
C SER A 23 3.39 -12.66 -4.11
N TYR A 24 2.26 -11.95 -4.15
CA TYR A 24 1.59 -11.43 -2.96
C TYR A 24 0.96 -12.52 -2.08
N GLU A 25 0.62 -13.68 -2.65
CA GLU A 25 0.16 -14.82 -1.86
C GLU A 25 1.27 -15.45 -1.01
N LYS A 26 2.53 -15.36 -1.46
CA LYS A 26 3.71 -15.93 -0.80
C LYS A 26 4.27 -15.09 0.34
N VAL A 27 3.98 -13.80 0.39
CA VAL A 27 4.45 -12.93 1.48
C VAL A 27 3.57 -13.09 2.71
N GLU A 28 4.18 -13.01 3.90
CA GLU A 28 3.49 -13.16 5.18
C GLU A 28 2.89 -11.83 5.69
N TYR A 29 3.37 -10.70 5.16
CA TYR A 29 2.89 -9.38 5.55
C TYR A 29 1.66 -8.93 4.75
N GLY A 30 0.95 -7.94 5.30
CA GLY A 30 -0.26 -7.35 4.71
C GLY A 30 -0.27 -5.83 4.83
N GLY A 31 -1.45 -5.25 4.67
CA GLY A 31 -1.71 -3.83 4.88
C GLY A 31 -0.79 -2.93 4.07
N ILE A 32 -0.18 -1.98 4.75
CA ILE A 32 0.61 -0.92 4.14
C ILE A 32 1.85 -1.44 3.40
N LEU A 33 2.43 -2.54 3.84
CA LEU A 33 3.62 -3.11 3.18
C LEU A 33 3.26 -3.76 1.86
N LEU A 34 2.17 -4.54 1.88
CA LEU A 34 1.63 -5.13 0.67
C LEU A 34 1.14 -4.05 -0.30
N TRP A 35 0.55 -2.97 0.23
CA TRP A 35 0.23 -1.78 -0.58
C TRP A 35 1.47 -1.17 -1.24
N SER A 36 2.60 -1.08 -0.52
CA SER A 36 3.82 -0.48 -1.07
C SER A 36 4.40 -1.26 -2.23
N ASP A 37 4.36 -2.59 -2.14
CA ASP A 37 4.77 -3.48 -3.23
C ASP A 37 3.81 -3.39 -4.40
N PHE A 38 2.50 -3.37 -4.12
CA PHE A 38 1.47 -3.10 -5.13
C PHE A 38 1.69 -1.76 -5.83
N ASN A 39 2.00 -0.70 -5.09
CA ASN A 39 2.27 0.60 -5.67
C ASN A 39 3.50 0.53 -6.59
N ASP A 40 4.60 -0.08 -6.17
CA ASP A 40 5.80 -0.19 -7.03
C ASP A 40 5.55 -1.00 -8.29
N ASP A 41 4.86 -2.13 -8.18
CA ASP A 41 4.60 -3.03 -9.30
C ASP A 41 3.65 -2.44 -10.34
N PHE A 42 2.77 -1.53 -9.92
CA PHE A 42 1.72 -0.94 -10.75
C PHE A 42 1.79 0.60 -10.86
N LYS A 43 2.89 1.23 -10.45
CA LYS A 43 3.05 2.71 -10.43
C LYS A 43 2.81 3.37 -11.80
N ASP A 44 3.18 2.67 -12.87
CA ASP A 44 3.08 3.15 -14.26
C ASP A 44 1.79 2.66 -14.94
N TRP A 45 0.85 2.10 -14.18
CA TRP A 45 -0.43 1.63 -14.71
C TRP A 45 -1.52 2.69 -14.62
N ASP A 46 -2.29 2.79 -15.70
CA ASP A 46 -3.46 3.63 -15.82
C ASP A 46 -4.76 2.80 -15.88
N GLU A 47 -5.89 3.48 -16.08
CA GLU A 47 -7.20 2.82 -16.12
C GLU A 47 -7.34 1.88 -17.31
N GLU A 48 -6.72 2.23 -18.44
CA GLU A 48 -6.82 1.48 -19.68
C GLU A 48 -6.11 0.14 -19.56
N ARG A 49 -4.92 0.10 -18.95
CA ARG A 49 -4.19 -1.15 -18.67
C ARG A 49 -4.97 -2.08 -17.76
N PHE A 50 -5.60 -1.56 -16.71
CA PHE A 50 -6.47 -2.36 -15.85
C PHE A 50 -7.73 -2.84 -16.58
N LYS A 51 -8.34 -2.02 -17.44
CA LYS A 51 -9.52 -2.40 -18.25
C LYS A 51 -9.18 -3.44 -19.32
N ALA A 52 -8.00 -3.36 -19.91
CA ALA A 52 -7.52 -4.32 -20.91
C ALA A 52 -7.26 -5.70 -20.29
N THR A 53 -6.94 -5.75 -18.99
CA THR A 53 -6.71 -7.00 -18.26
C THR A 53 -8.01 -7.80 -18.08
N LYS A 54 -7.91 -9.15 -18.08
CA LYS A 54 -9.08 -10.00 -17.80
C LYS A 54 -9.66 -9.71 -16.41
N TYR A 55 -10.93 -9.30 -16.39
CA TYR A 55 -11.68 -8.89 -15.19
C TYR A 55 -11.50 -9.80 -13.97
N ARG A 56 -11.55 -11.13 -14.17
CA ARG A 56 -11.44 -12.10 -13.07
C ARG A 56 -10.17 -11.92 -12.23
N TYR A 57 -9.04 -11.59 -12.88
CA TYR A 57 -7.75 -11.45 -12.21
C TYR A 57 -7.59 -10.08 -11.56
N VAL A 58 -8.10 -9.03 -12.19
CA VAL A 58 -8.18 -7.71 -11.53
C VAL A 58 -9.03 -7.78 -10.27
N ASN A 59 -10.17 -8.49 -10.33
CA ASN A 59 -11.03 -8.70 -9.17
C ASN A 59 -10.35 -9.57 -8.09
N GLN A 60 -9.60 -10.60 -8.50
CA GLN A 60 -8.80 -11.42 -7.58
C GLN A 60 -7.70 -10.60 -6.90
N LEU A 61 -6.98 -9.76 -7.65
CA LEU A 61 -5.96 -8.84 -7.12
C LEU A 61 -6.58 -7.91 -6.07
N ARG A 62 -7.68 -7.22 -6.41
CA ARG A 62 -8.40 -6.36 -5.47
C ARG A 62 -8.84 -7.13 -4.22
N GLY A 63 -9.38 -8.33 -4.40
CA GLY A 63 -9.81 -9.20 -3.31
C GLY A 63 -8.66 -9.62 -2.40
N LEU A 64 -7.51 -9.97 -2.97
CA LEU A 64 -6.31 -10.34 -2.23
C LEU A 64 -5.80 -9.18 -1.38
N LEU A 65 -5.59 -8.01 -2.00
CA LEU A 65 -5.12 -6.80 -1.31
C LEU A 65 -6.06 -6.46 -0.13
N HIS A 66 -7.37 -6.41 -0.37
CA HIS A 66 -8.33 -6.12 0.70
C HIS A 66 -8.33 -7.20 1.80
N ARG A 67 -8.32 -8.49 1.47
CA ARG A 67 -8.30 -9.57 2.48
C ARG A 67 -7.04 -9.53 3.33
N ARG A 68 -5.93 -9.05 2.76
CA ARG A 68 -4.65 -8.86 3.43
C ARG A 68 -4.55 -7.50 4.12
N GLY A 69 -5.64 -6.74 4.26
CA GLY A 69 -5.69 -5.51 5.06
C GLY A 69 -5.29 -4.23 4.33
N VAL A 70 -5.13 -4.25 3.00
CA VAL A 70 -4.93 -3.01 2.22
C VAL A 70 -6.25 -2.23 2.16
N PRO A 71 -6.26 -0.91 2.48
CA PRO A 71 -7.47 -0.11 2.53
C PRO A 71 -8.02 0.17 1.12
N ILE A 72 -8.90 -0.72 0.63
CA ILE A 72 -9.55 -0.60 -0.67
C ILE A 72 -11.04 -0.36 -0.49
N ASP A 73 -11.55 0.69 -1.12
CA ASP A 73 -12.99 0.90 -1.23
C ASP A 73 -13.62 -0.05 -2.26
N LYS A 74 -14.38 -1.03 -1.76
CA LYS A 74 -15.11 -2.01 -2.59
C LYS A 74 -16.40 -1.47 -3.21
N LYS A 75 -16.93 -0.34 -2.73
CA LYS A 75 -18.15 0.29 -3.28
C LYS A 75 -17.89 0.98 -4.62
N ILE A 76 -16.63 1.30 -4.89
CA ILE A 76 -16.18 1.90 -6.15
C ILE A 76 -15.96 0.82 -7.22
N LYS A 77 -16.09 1.22 -8.49
CA LYS A 77 -15.76 0.38 -9.66
C LYS A 77 -14.36 -0.24 -9.52
N LEU A 78 -14.21 -1.49 -9.97
CA LEU A 78 -13.02 -2.31 -9.79
C LEU A 78 -11.72 -1.59 -10.17
N CYS A 79 -11.55 -1.17 -11.43
CA CYS A 79 -10.32 -0.50 -11.88
C CYS A 79 -10.10 0.84 -11.17
N THR A 80 -11.17 1.62 -10.96
CA THR A 80 -11.11 2.90 -10.25
C THR A 80 -10.65 2.73 -8.81
N SER A 81 -11.09 1.67 -8.11
CA SER A 81 -10.66 1.40 -6.73
C SER A 81 -9.16 1.11 -6.62
N LEU A 82 -8.58 0.39 -7.59
CA LEU A 82 -7.14 0.10 -7.64
C LEU A 82 -6.33 1.34 -8.03
N LEU A 83 -6.83 2.17 -8.95
CA LEU A 83 -6.18 3.43 -9.30
C LEU A 83 -6.21 4.44 -8.16
N ASN A 84 -7.33 4.56 -7.47
CA ASN A 84 -7.42 5.42 -6.29
C ASN A 84 -6.41 4.94 -5.24
N LEU A 85 -6.24 3.63 -5.10
CA LEU A 85 -5.23 3.06 -4.21
C LEU A 85 -3.78 3.41 -4.63
N LEU A 86 -3.48 3.45 -5.93
CA LEU A 86 -2.17 3.88 -6.45
C LEU A 86 -1.91 5.39 -6.24
N LYS A 87 -2.97 6.20 -6.31
CA LYS A 87 -2.91 7.66 -6.12
C LYS A 87 -2.96 8.07 -4.66
N SER A 88 -3.60 7.26 -3.82
CA SER A 88 -3.65 7.48 -2.38
C SER A 88 -2.27 7.21 -1.77
N ASP A 89 -1.88 8.00 -0.79
CA ASP A 89 -0.71 7.71 0.06
C ASP A 89 -1.17 7.25 1.45
N PRO A 90 -1.66 6.00 1.58
CA PRO A 90 -2.07 5.45 2.87
C PRO A 90 -0.90 5.34 3.85
N CYS A 91 0.37 5.34 3.41
CA CYS A 91 1.52 5.46 4.31
C CYS A 91 1.54 6.82 5.01
N SER A 92 1.37 7.91 4.25
CA SER A 92 1.34 9.26 4.80
C SER A 92 0.17 9.47 5.75
N ASN A 93 -1.02 8.97 5.37
CA ASN A 93 -2.19 9.02 6.23
C ASN A 93 -1.99 8.22 7.51
N TYR A 94 -1.44 7.01 7.44
CA TYR A 94 -1.19 6.17 8.61
C TYR A 94 -0.16 6.79 9.57
N ILE A 95 0.94 7.35 9.05
CA ILE A 95 1.90 8.05 9.91
C ILE A 95 1.23 9.25 10.57
N THR A 96 0.45 10.02 9.81
CA THR A 96 -0.28 11.19 10.34
C THR A 96 -1.24 10.77 11.46
N GLU A 97 -2.01 9.69 11.26
CA GLU A 97 -2.87 9.11 12.28
C GLU A 97 -2.07 8.72 13.53
N LYS A 98 -0.92 8.06 13.37
CA LYS A 98 -0.05 7.68 14.49
C LYS A 98 0.59 8.87 15.20
N VAL A 99 1.01 9.89 14.46
CA VAL A 99 1.48 11.16 15.03
C VAL A 99 0.40 11.79 15.90
N ASN A 100 -0.85 11.83 15.43
CA ASN A 100 -1.98 12.36 16.19
C ASN A 100 -2.30 11.50 17.41
N GLU A 101 -2.32 10.17 17.26
CA GLU A 101 -2.52 9.23 18.36
C GLU A 101 -1.46 9.41 19.45
N TYR A 102 -0.19 9.52 19.06
CA TYR A 102 0.93 9.74 19.98
C TYR A 102 0.98 11.16 20.55
N ASN A 103 0.34 12.15 19.93
CA ASN A 103 0.19 13.48 20.53
C ASN A 103 -0.95 13.54 21.56
N CYS A 104 -2.01 12.77 21.34
CA CYS A 104 -3.22 12.78 22.18
C CYS A 104 -3.22 11.70 23.27
N GLY A 105 -2.36 10.69 23.17
CA GLY A 105 -2.24 9.60 24.13
C GLY A 105 -1.64 10.02 25.47
N ASN A 106 -1.68 9.14 26.46
CA ASN A 106 -1.04 9.35 27.78
C ASN A 106 0.25 8.53 27.94
N GLU A 107 0.58 7.69 26.96
CA GLU A 107 1.73 6.82 26.98
C GLU A 107 3.04 7.61 26.76
N ASP A 108 4.02 7.44 27.64
CA ASP A 108 5.34 8.08 27.56
C ASP A 108 6.46 7.03 27.69
N GLY A 109 7.66 7.37 27.23
CA GLY A 109 8.86 6.54 27.39
C GLY A 109 8.69 5.11 26.88
N GLU A 110 8.91 4.13 27.77
CA GLU A 110 8.92 2.71 27.39
C GLU A 110 7.57 2.20 26.86
N GLU A 111 6.45 2.71 27.37
CA GLU A 111 5.12 2.32 26.91
C GLU A 111 4.86 2.80 25.48
N LEU A 112 5.23 4.06 25.20
CA LEU A 112 5.14 4.62 23.85
C LEU A 112 6.11 3.93 22.88
N TRP A 113 7.31 3.56 23.34
CA TRP A 113 8.26 2.80 22.52
C TRP A 113 7.71 1.43 22.12
N GLU A 114 7.08 0.71 23.06
CA GLU A 114 6.50 -0.59 22.76
C GLU A 114 5.31 -0.48 21.80
N LYS A 115 4.49 0.56 21.97
CA LYS A 115 3.40 0.88 21.04
C LYS A 115 3.92 1.21 19.64
N TYR A 116 4.93 2.08 19.54
CA TYR A 116 5.62 2.41 18.29
C TYR A 116 6.19 1.16 17.61
N ARG A 117 6.89 0.31 18.38
CA ARG A 117 7.43 -0.95 17.86
C ARG A 117 6.35 -1.84 17.28
N LYS A 118 5.17 -1.94 17.91
CA LYS A 118 4.05 -2.74 17.41
C LYS A 118 3.41 -2.13 16.17
N ASP A 119 3.14 -0.82 16.19
CA ASP A 119 2.51 -0.11 15.07
C ASP A 119 3.35 -0.19 13.78
N PHE A 120 4.67 -0.15 13.93
CA PHE A 120 5.61 -0.23 12.82
C PHE A 120 6.36 -1.57 12.75
N ALA A 121 5.92 -2.62 13.47
CA ALA A 121 6.62 -3.92 13.56
C ALA A 121 6.82 -4.57 12.19
N ALA A 122 5.82 -4.40 11.33
CA ALA A 122 5.85 -4.95 9.99
C ALA A 122 6.74 -4.10 9.05
N TRP A 123 7.02 -2.84 9.39
CA TRP A 123 7.79 -1.93 8.54
C TRP A 123 9.28 -2.24 8.61
N ASN A 124 9.86 -2.62 7.48
CA ASN A 124 11.30 -2.80 7.36
C ASN A 124 12.02 -1.47 7.02
N LEU A 125 13.34 -1.48 7.14
CA LEU A 125 14.19 -0.31 6.87
C LEU A 125 13.96 0.28 5.47
N LYS A 126 13.81 -0.59 4.45
CA LYS A 126 13.56 -0.21 3.06
C LYS A 126 12.25 0.57 2.93
N HIS A 127 11.20 0.15 3.64
CA HIS A 127 9.91 0.81 3.66
C HIS A 127 10.01 2.19 4.34
N PHE A 128 10.69 2.30 5.49
CA PHE A 128 10.95 3.59 6.14
C PHE A 128 11.74 4.56 5.25
N TYR A 129 12.76 4.09 4.54
CA TYR A 129 13.51 4.91 3.59
C TYR A 129 12.65 5.39 2.43
N LYS A 130 11.79 4.52 1.89
CA LYS A 130 10.90 4.83 0.78
C LYS A 130 9.85 5.87 1.20
N VAL A 131 9.16 5.62 2.31
CA VAL A 131 8.18 6.55 2.88
C VAL A 131 8.85 7.87 3.26
N GLY A 132 10.08 7.84 3.79
CA GLY A 132 10.81 9.06 4.12
C GLY A 132 11.30 9.88 2.93
N ARG A 133 11.43 9.26 1.75
CA ARG A 133 11.72 9.98 0.51
C ARG A 133 10.49 10.73 -0.02
N GLN A 134 9.31 10.16 0.16
CA GLN A 134 8.04 10.71 -0.31
C GLN A 134 7.39 11.67 0.72
N ASN A 135 7.57 11.40 2.01
CA ASN A 135 6.90 12.08 3.13
C ASN A 135 7.89 12.49 4.22
N LYS A 136 8.94 13.22 3.81
CA LYS A 136 10.02 13.64 4.72
C LYS A 136 9.49 14.45 5.91
N THR A 137 8.48 15.30 5.70
CA THR A 137 7.88 16.14 6.74
C THR A 137 7.17 15.31 7.81
N THR A 138 6.32 14.35 7.41
CA THR A 138 5.53 13.53 8.35
C THR A 138 6.41 12.62 9.21
N LEU A 139 7.52 12.10 8.66
CA LEU A 139 8.50 11.35 9.46
C LEU A 139 9.30 12.24 10.44
N VAL A 140 9.55 13.50 10.08
CA VAL A 140 10.18 14.45 10.98
C VAL A 140 9.25 14.77 12.15
N GLU A 141 7.95 14.93 11.89
CA GLU A 141 6.93 15.12 12.92
C GLU A 141 6.82 13.90 13.84
N LEU A 142 6.76 12.69 13.29
CA LEU A 142 6.77 11.45 14.07
C LEU A 142 8.00 11.37 15.00
N ARG A 143 9.19 11.70 14.48
CA ARG A 143 10.41 11.75 15.31
C ARG A 143 10.35 12.82 16.39
N ALA A 144 9.76 13.98 16.10
CA ALA A 144 9.64 15.05 17.06
C ALA A 144 8.70 14.66 18.22
N VAL A 145 7.58 14.01 17.91
CA VAL A 145 6.63 13.52 18.91
C VAL A 145 7.26 12.46 19.81
N LEU A 146 7.91 11.44 19.22
CA LEU A 146 8.56 10.37 19.99
C LEU A 146 9.61 10.96 20.95
N ARG A 147 10.49 11.84 20.46
CA ARG A 147 11.51 12.50 21.31
C ARG A 147 10.91 13.34 22.42
N LYS A 148 9.86 14.11 22.12
CA LYS A 148 9.17 14.96 23.11
C LYS A 148 8.62 14.12 24.27
N ARG A 149 8.24 12.87 23.99
CA ARG A 149 7.64 11.93 24.95
C ARG A 149 8.64 10.92 25.52
N GLY A 150 9.94 11.14 25.35
CA GLY A 150 11.00 10.35 25.98
C GLY A 150 11.35 9.05 25.26
N VAL A 151 11.08 8.95 23.95
CA VAL A 151 11.42 7.82 23.07
C VAL A 151 12.52 8.18 22.07
#